data_AF-A0A2M7QJU0-F1
#
_entry.id   AF-A0A2M7QJU0-F1
#
_cell.length_a   1.000
_cell.length_b   1.000
_cell.length_c   1.000
_cell.angle_alpha   90.00
_cell.angle_beta   90.00
_cell.angle_gamma   90.00
#
_symmetry.space_group_name_H-M   'P 1'
#
loop_
_entity.id
_entity.type
_entity.pdbx_description
1 polymer ?
#
loop_
_entity_poly.entity_id
_entity_poly.type
_entity_poly.pdbx_seq_one_letter_code
_entity_poly.pdbx_strand_id
1 'polypeptide(L)'
;GDKVNKDELMAEKKSLFSLKQYKSEYEGLIKEIDHIEGIVLLEVTQEEQKNCAYFTGEVVEINKQKLKLKVGKGKVFDVKDISVDFGGPVVFQKENPNILTEEEINKKVYCSRKLLGYEQMKIEALGAVGIISLHSLPEDSSIPFAQISEIKQWDELVSSSFLYCIADKKSSKIYFYS
;
A
#
# COMPACT_ATOMS: atom_id res chain seq x y z
N GLY A 1 8.86 -33.87 12.45
CA GLY A 1 9.70 -32.66 12.55
C GLY A 1 10.32 -32.25 11.23
N ASP A 2 9.94 -32.91 10.12
CA ASP A 2 10.50 -32.60 8.82
C ASP A 2 9.84 -31.36 8.23
N LYS A 3 10.63 -30.56 7.52
CA LYS A 3 10.12 -29.44 6.73
C LYS A 3 9.49 -29.97 5.46
N VAL A 4 8.38 -29.34 5.08
CA VAL A 4 7.62 -29.66 3.88
C VAL A 4 7.36 -28.36 3.14
N ASN A 5 7.66 -28.35 1.85
CA ASN A 5 7.32 -27.25 0.96
C ASN A 5 5.92 -27.44 0.39
N LYS A 6 5.31 -26.33 -0.05
CA LYS A 6 4.12 -26.40 -0.88
C LYS A 6 4.38 -27.23 -2.14
N ASP A 7 3.40 -28.04 -2.53
CA ASP A 7 3.42 -28.99 -3.65
C ASP A 7 4.40 -30.17 -3.51
N GLU A 8 5.08 -30.30 -2.37
CA GLU A 8 5.94 -31.45 -2.06
C GLU A 8 5.10 -32.74 -1.91
N LEU A 9 5.62 -33.87 -2.41
CA LEU A 9 4.93 -35.15 -2.34
C LEU A 9 4.95 -35.69 -0.90
N MET A 10 3.76 -35.81 -0.31
CA MET A 10 3.57 -36.22 1.09
C MET A 10 3.29 -37.71 1.22
N ALA A 11 2.49 -38.25 0.30
CA ALA A 11 2.15 -39.67 0.31
C ALA A 11 1.84 -40.17 -1.10
N GLU A 12 2.11 -41.44 -1.33
CA GLU A 12 1.70 -42.15 -2.53
C GLU A 12 0.99 -43.46 -2.18
N LYS A 13 -0.07 -43.77 -2.92
CA LYS A 13 -0.75 -45.07 -2.87
C LYS A 13 -0.64 -45.74 -4.24
N LYS A 14 0.09 -46.84 -4.28
CA LYS A 14 0.21 -47.73 -5.45
C LYS A 14 -0.79 -48.87 -5.35
N SER A 15 -1.55 -49.07 -6.41
CA SER A 15 -2.40 -50.24 -6.65
C SER A 15 -2.00 -50.88 -7.99
N LEU A 16 -2.41 -52.12 -8.26
CA LEU A 16 -1.99 -52.88 -9.45
C LEU A 16 -2.21 -52.14 -10.79
N PHE A 17 -3.09 -51.15 -10.84
CA PHE A 17 -3.42 -50.36 -12.04
C PHE A 17 -3.45 -48.84 -11.83
N SER A 18 -3.09 -48.32 -10.65
CA SER A 18 -3.17 -46.88 -10.38
C SER A 18 -2.17 -46.38 -9.35
N LEU A 19 -1.71 -45.15 -9.55
CA LEU A 19 -0.88 -44.39 -8.61
C LEU A 19 -1.67 -43.15 -8.19
N LYS A 20 -1.93 -42.99 -6.90
CA LYS A 20 -2.50 -41.77 -6.33
C LYS A 20 -1.44 -41.06 -5.49
N GLN A 21 -1.22 -39.78 -5.77
CA GLN A 21 -0.25 -38.94 -5.07
C GLN A 21 -0.99 -37.86 -4.28
N TYR A 22 -0.49 -37.58 -3.09
CA TYR A 22 -0.98 -36.52 -2.21
C TYR A 22 0.17 -35.56 -1.97
N LYS A 23 -0.03 -34.30 -2.33
CA LYS A 23 0.96 -33.23 -2.19
C LYS A 23 0.55 -32.28 -1.08
N SER A 24 1.52 -31.61 -0.47
CA SER A 24 1.24 -30.61 0.55
C SER A 24 0.65 -29.35 -0.09
N GLU A 25 -0.44 -28.83 0.48
CA GLU A 25 -1.00 -27.53 0.06
C GLU A 25 -0.28 -26.34 0.70
N TYR A 26 0.52 -26.60 1.75
CA TYR A 26 1.14 -25.59 2.62
C TYR A 26 2.64 -25.85 2.82
N GLU A 27 3.38 -24.79 3.10
CA GLU A 27 4.74 -24.87 3.61
C GLU A 27 4.73 -24.90 5.15
N GLY A 28 5.49 -25.81 5.75
CA GLY A 28 5.47 -25.97 7.20
C GLY A 28 6.32 -27.11 7.74
N LEU A 29 6.07 -27.45 9.01
CA LEU A 29 6.73 -28.53 9.74
C LEU A 29 5.73 -29.64 10.07
N ILE A 30 6.06 -30.89 9.74
CA ILE A 30 5.27 -32.04 10.19
C ILE A 30 5.41 -32.17 11.70
N LYS A 31 4.31 -32.00 12.42
CA LYS A 31 4.24 -32.20 13.87
C LYS A 31 3.91 -33.64 14.21
N GLU A 32 2.95 -34.21 13.50
CA GLU A 32 2.39 -35.50 13.82
C GLU A 32 1.93 -36.23 12.56
N ILE A 33 2.07 -37.55 12.58
CA ILE A 33 1.53 -38.45 11.58
C ILE A 33 0.75 -39.52 12.33
N ASP A 34 -0.57 -39.49 12.22
CA ASP A 34 -1.45 -40.55 12.70
C ASP A 34 -1.68 -41.56 11.57
N HIS A 35 -1.09 -42.74 11.72
CA HIS A 35 -1.21 -43.82 10.75
C HIS A 35 -2.49 -44.65 10.88
N ILE A 36 -3.22 -44.54 12.01
CA ILE A 36 -4.49 -45.22 12.25
C ILE A 36 -5.60 -44.46 11.51
N GLU A 37 -5.64 -43.14 11.69
CA GLU A 37 -6.64 -42.27 11.06
C GLU A 37 -6.21 -41.75 9.68
N GLY A 38 -4.93 -41.85 9.35
CA GLY A 38 -4.38 -41.38 8.07
C GLY A 38 -4.25 -39.85 8.00
N ILE A 39 -3.98 -39.21 9.14
CA ILE A 39 -3.92 -37.75 9.29
C ILE A 39 -2.46 -37.30 9.41
N VAL A 40 -2.10 -36.24 8.70
CA VAL A 40 -0.81 -35.54 8.88
C VAL A 40 -1.08 -34.15 9.40
N LEU A 41 -0.55 -33.83 10.59
CA LEU A 41 -0.66 -32.51 11.19
C LEU A 41 0.56 -31.67 10.82
N LEU A 42 0.31 -30.56 10.13
CA LEU A 42 1.31 -29.58 9.72
C LEU A 42 1.19 -28.32 10.59
N GLU A 43 2.32 -27.89 11.17
CA GLU A 43 2.46 -26.52 11.66
C GLU A 43 2.85 -25.63 10.48
N VAL A 44 1.90 -24.84 10.00
CA VAL A 44 2.08 -23.97 8.84
C VAL A 44 2.77 -22.69 9.27
N THR A 45 3.84 -22.31 8.57
CA THR A 45 4.44 -20.99 8.75
C THR A 45 3.66 -20.03 7.86
N GLN A 46 2.80 -19.19 8.44
CA GLN A 46 2.22 -18.09 7.66
C GLN A 46 3.35 -17.12 7.31
N GLU A 47 3.49 -16.76 6.03
CA GLU A 47 4.32 -15.62 5.65
C GLU A 47 3.91 -14.43 6.50
N GLU A 48 4.87 -13.80 7.18
CA GLU A 48 4.62 -12.53 7.87
C GLU A 48 3.98 -11.58 6.86
N GLN A 49 2.71 -11.23 7.08
CA GLN A 49 2.11 -10.10 6.38
C GLN A 49 2.91 -8.87 6.76
N LYS A 50 3.87 -8.49 5.90
CA LYS A 50 4.57 -7.22 6.01
C LYS A 50 3.54 -6.12 5.81
N ASN A 51 3.02 -5.60 6.90
CA ASN A 51 2.25 -4.37 6.89
C ASN A 51 3.24 -3.24 6.56
N CYS A 52 3.36 -2.93 5.26
CA CYS A 52 4.17 -1.82 4.81
C CYS A 52 3.55 -0.52 5.32
N ALA A 53 4.33 0.26 6.06
CA ALA A 53 3.92 1.60 6.48
C ALA A 53 3.74 2.51 5.25
N TYR A 54 2.74 3.38 5.29
CA TYR A 54 2.51 4.43 4.30
C TYR A 54 3.39 5.69 4.55
N PHE A 55 4.49 5.53 5.29
CA PHE A 55 5.40 6.60 5.66
C PHE A 55 6.86 6.12 5.62
N THR A 56 7.78 7.07 5.42
CA THR A 56 9.23 6.84 5.50
C THR A 56 9.88 7.87 6.41
N GLY A 57 11.01 7.53 7.02
CA GLY A 57 11.76 8.42 7.89
C GLY A 57 12.45 7.69 9.04
N GLU A 58 13.28 8.41 9.78
CA GLU A 58 13.94 7.89 10.98
C GLU A 58 12.94 7.91 12.14
N VAL A 59 12.60 6.73 12.68
CA VAL A 59 11.77 6.65 13.88
C VAL A 59 12.62 7.05 15.08
N VAL A 60 12.35 8.21 15.66
CA VAL A 60 13.10 8.73 16.82
C VAL A 60 12.42 8.45 18.14
N GLU A 61 11.12 8.18 18.13
CA GLU A 61 10.35 7.85 19.32
C GLU A 61 9.15 6.98 18.96
N ILE A 62 8.96 5.90 19.72
CA ILE A 62 7.73 5.12 19.72
C ILE A 62 7.19 5.15 21.14
N ASN A 63 5.97 5.64 21.30
CA ASN A 63 5.21 5.50 22.53
C ASN A 63 3.86 4.84 22.19
N LYS A 64 3.08 4.42 23.20
CA LYS A 64 1.95 3.49 23.02
C LYS A 64 0.91 3.88 21.95
N GLN A 65 0.82 5.15 21.57
CA GLN A 65 -0.17 5.65 20.60
C GLN A 65 0.40 6.62 19.56
N LYS A 66 1.70 6.92 19.59
CA LYS A 66 2.31 7.86 18.64
C LYS A 66 3.67 7.35 18.19
N LEU A 67 3.92 7.60 16.92
CA LEU A 67 5.21 7.39 16.29
C LEU A 67 5.73 8.76 15.87
N LYS A 68 6.95 9.09 16.30
CA LYS A 68 7.61 10.34 15.94
C LYS A 68 8.64 10.06 14.87
N LEU A 69 8.40 10.60 13.68
CA LEU A 69 9.32 10.55 12.56
C LEU A 69 10.18 11.81 12.53
N LYS A 70 11.49 11.63 12.33
CA LYS A 70 12.39 12.70 11.93
C LYS A 70 12.54 12.64 10.42
N VAL A 71 12.24 13.78 9.80
CA VAL A 71 12.29 14.01 8.35
C VAL A 71 13.14 15.25 8.09
N GLY A 72 13.70 15.40 6.89
CA GLY A 72 14.62 16.51 6.57
C GLY A 72 13.90 17.84 6.46
N LYS A 73 12.95 17.94 5.53
CA LYS A 73 12.07 19.11 5.37
C LYS A 73 10.63 18.64 5.33
N GLY A 74 9.73 19.42 5.92
CA GLY A 74 8.31 19.13 5.86
C GLY A 74 7.43 20.37 5.87
N LYS A 75 6.25 20.27 5.25
CA LYS A 75 5.21 21.30 5.26
C LYS A 75 3.87 20.65 5.55
N VAL A 76 3.04 21.36 6.30
CA VAL A 76 1.74 20.88 6.77
C VAL A 76 0.65 21.77 6.20
N PHE A 77 -0.44 21.16 5.76
CA PHE A 77 -1.62 21.85 5.26
C PHE A 77 -2.88 21.27 5.88
N ASP A 78 -3.88 22.13 6.08
CA ASP A 78 -5.21 21.70 6.52
C ASP A 78 -6.00 21.14 5.32
N VAL A 79 -6.74 20.06 5.52
CA VAL A 79 -7.60 19.44 4.50
C VAL A 79 -9.08 19.68 4.81
N LYS A 80 -9.86 19.97 3.76
CA LYS A 80 -11.31 20.13 3.80
C LYS A 80 -12.02 18.79 3.89
N ASP A 81 -11.51 17.82 3.16
CA ASP A 81 -12.07 16.49 3.07
C ASP A 81 -10.96 15.44 2.95
N ILE A 82 -11.19 14.27 3.52
CA ILE A 82 -10.26 13.15 3.53
C ILE A 82 -11.01 11.84 3.74
N SER A 83 -10.85 10.92 2.79
CA SER A 83 -11.61 9.68 2.82
C SER A 83 -11.13 8.74 3.93
N VAL A 84 -9.82 8.51 4.04
CA VAL A 84 -9.16 7.65 5.05
C VAL A 84 -7.74 8.15 5.33
N ASP A 85 -7.04 7.55 6.29
CA ASP A 85 -5.59 7.75 6.45
C ASP A 85 -4.85 7.09 5.28
N PHE A 86 -3.95 7.82 4.62
CA PHE A 86 -3.11 7.27 3.55
C PHE A 86 -1.81 8.06 3.39
N GLY A 87 -0.88 7.54 2.60
CA GLY A 87 0.40 8.19 2.34
C GLY A 87 1.28 7.37 1.42
N GLY A 88 2.48 7.88 1.17
CA GLY A 88 3.47 7.23 0.33
C GLY A 88 4.29 8.23 -0.48
N PRO A 89 5.04 7.74 -1.48
CA PRO A 89 5.71 8.60 -2.45
C PRO A 89 4.68 9.48 -3.17
N VAL A 90 5.00 10.75 -3.37
CA VAL A 90 4.10 11.70 -4.04
C VAL A 90 4.65 12.10 -5.41
N VAL A 91 3.75 12.26 -6.37
CA VAL A 91 4.04 12.84 -7.68
C VAL A 91 3.13 14.04 -7.91
N PHE A 92 3.72 15.18 -8.24
CA PHE A 92 2.97 16.40 -8.52
C PHE A 92 2.67 16.53 -10.00
N GLN A 93 1.45 16.99 -10.32
CA GLN A 93 1.06 17.34 -11.68
C GLN A 93 1.99 18.43 -12.22
N LYS A 94 2.64 18.13 -13.35
CA LYS A 94 3.41 19.10 -14.13
C LYS A 94 2.49 19.86 -15.08
N GLU A 95 2.89 21.06 -15.49
CA GLU A 95 2.09 21.94 -16.38
C GLU A 95 1.72 21.31 -17.73
N ASN A 96 2.47 20.29 -18.19
CA ASN A 96 2.16 19.52 -19.40
C ASN A 96 1.74 18.08 -19.04
N PRO A 97 0.43 17.78 -18.90
CA PRO A 97 -0.07 16.47 -18.45
C PRO A 97 -0.03 15.37 -19.52
N ASN A 98 0.49 15.65 -20.71
CA ASN A 98 0.18 14.85 -21.90
C ASN A 98 0.75 13.44 -21.94
N ILE A 99 1.62 13.01 -21.01
CA ILE A 99 1.99 11.60 -20.89
C ILE A 99 2.21 11.24 -19.42
N LEU A 100 1.15 11.06 -18.64
CA LEU A 100 1.23 10.25 -17.41
C LEU A 100 1.49 8.80 -17.80
N THR A 101 2.62 8.25 -17.38
CA THR A 101 2.98 6.84 -17.55
C THR A 101 2.68 6.02 -16.29
N GLU A 102 2.52 4.70 -16.44
CA GLU A 102 2.34 3.80 -15.30
C GLU A 102 3.52 3.87 -14.34
N GLU A 103 4.76 3.95 -14.85
CA GLU A 103 5.97 4.07 -14.04
C GLU A 103 5.98 5.32 -13.14
N GLU A 104 5.42 6.43 -13.63
CA GLU A 104 5.31 7.66 -12.86
C GLU A 104 4.25 7.58 -11.76
N ILE A 105 3.17 6.83 -11.96
CA ILE A 105 1.98 6.85 -11.11
C ILE A 105 1.87 5.66 -10.16
N ASN A 106 2.24 4.46 -10.62
CA ASN A 106 1.99 3.22 -9.91
C ASN A 106 2.60 3.24 -8.50
N LYS A 107 1.77 2.91 -7.50
CA LYS A 107 2.10 2.93 -6.06
C LYS A 107 2.51 4.30 -5.52
N LYS A 108 2.13 5.39 -6.19
CA LYS A 108 2.35 6.77 -5.72
C LYS A 108 1.03 7.49 -5.45
N VAL A 109 1.10 8.52 -4.64
CA VAL A 109 0.01 9.48 -4.42
C VAL A 109 0.12 10.57 -5.47
N TYR A 110 -0.95 10.83 -6.21
CA TYR A 110 -0.97 11.87 -7.24
C TYR A 110 -1.49 13.19 -6.66
N CYS A 111 -0.72 14.26 -6.79
CA CYS A 111 -1.07 15.59 -6.29
C CYS A 111 -1.33 16.56 -7.45
N SER A 112 -2.53 17.12 -7.52
CA SER A 112 -2.96 17.98 -8.62
C SER A 112 -3.81 19.13 -8.13
N ARG A 113 -3.79 20.26 -8.83
CA ARG A 113 -4.66 21.38 -8.44
C ARG A 113 -6.13 21.01 -8.68
N LYS A 114 -6.41 20.50 -9.86
CA LYS A 114 -7.74 20.15 -10.35
C LYS A 114 -7.59 19.00 -11.33
N LEU A 115 -8.49 18.04 -11.23
CA LEU A 115 -8.61 16.93 -12.17
C LEU A 115 -9.89 17.08 -13.00
N LEU A 116 -9.79 16.68 -14.26
CA LEU A 116 -10.93 16.35 -15.10
C LEU A 116 -11.27 14.86 -14.91
N GLY A 117 -12.53 14.46 -15.14
CA GLY A 117 -12.98 13.09 -14.88
C GLY A 117 -12.14 12.02 -15.58
N TYR A 118 -11.75 12.27 -16.84
CA TYR A 118 -10.87 11.36 -17.58
C TYR A 118 -9.46 11.27 -17.01
N GLU A 119 -8.94 12.35 -16.38
CA GLU A 119 -7.62 12.34 -15.75
C GLU A 119 -7.65 11.51 -14.47
N GLN A 120 -8.70 11.69 -13.65
CA GLN A 120 -8.92 10.89 -12.45
C GLN A 120 -8.98 9.39 -12.80
N MET A 121 -9.82 9.00 -13.76
CA MET A 121 -9.91 7.61 -14.21
C MET A 121 -8.57 7.06 -14.70
N LYS A 122 -7.79 7.87 -15.44
CA LYS A 122 -6.46 7.46 -15.91
C LYS A 122 -5.50 7.25 -14.74
N ILE A 123 -5.46 8.14 -13.76
CA ILE A 123 -4.59 8.06 -12.59
C ILE A 123 -4.91 6.81 -11.76
N GLU A 124 -6.19 6.54 -11.52
CA GLU A 124 -6.65 5.33 -10.83
C GLU A 124 -6.25 4.06 -11.60
N ALA A 125 -6.47 4.04 -12.93
CA ALA A 125 -6.11 2.90 -13.78
C ALA A 125 -4.59 2.65 -13.87
N LEU A 126 -3.77 3.69 -13.74
CA LEU A 126 -2.31 3.59 -13.72
C LEU A 126 -1.74 3.15 -12.35
N GLY A 127 -2.59 2.84 -11.37
CA GLY A 127 -2.18 2.25 -10.10
C GLY A 127 -1.80 3.26 -9.03
N ALA A 128 -2.31 4.49 -9.08
CA ALA A 128 -2.17 5.42 -7.98
C ALA A 128 -2.78 4.83 -6.69
N VAL A 129 -2.15 5.12 -5.55
CA VAL A 129 -2.61 4.66 -4.22
C VAL A 129 -3.32 5.75 -3.43
N GLY A 130 -3.36 6.97 -3.97
CA GLY A 130 -4.22 8.02 -3.47
C GLY A 130 -4.16 9.29 -4.32
N ILE A 131 -5.10 10.20 -4.09
CA ILE A 131 -5.21 11.48 -4.80
C ILE A 131 -5.22 12.62 -3.79
N ILE A 132 -4.43 13.66 -4.05
CA ILE A 132 -4.47 14.92 -3.31
C ILE A 132 -4.85 16.02 -4.27
N SER A 133 -5.90 16.77 -3.96
CA SER A 133 -6.35 17.87 -4.82
C SER A 133 -6.67 19.16 -4.08
N LEU A 134 -6.60 20.30 -4.77
CA LEU A 134 -7.08 21.58 -4.22
C LEU A 134 -8.59 21.73 -4.43
N HIS A 135 -9.04 21.35 -5.63
CA HIS A 135 -10.46 21.30 -5.98
C HIS A 135 -11.03 19.91 -5.71
N SER A 136 -12.33 19.84 -5.46
CA SER A 136 -13.04 18.58 -5.28
C SER A 136 -12.88 17.70 -6.52
N LEU A 137 -12.88 16.39 -6.30
CA LEU A 137 -12.79 15.42 -7.38
C LEU A 137 -14.05 15.52 -8.26
N PRO A 138 -13.91 15.39 -9.59
CA PRO A 138 -15.05 15.43 -10.50
C PRO A 138 -15.97 14.21 -10.37
N GLU A 139 -15.44 13.06 -9.98
CA GLU A 139 -16.16 11.78 -9.84
C GLU A 139 -15.83 11.12 -8.49
N ASP A 140 -16.66 10.19 -8.05
CA ASP A 140 -16.35 9.35 -6.89
C ASP A 140 -15.06 8.55 -7.13
N SER A 141 -14.14 8.56 -6.17
CA SER A 141 -12.86 7.86 -6.30
C SER A 141 -12.89 6.47 -5.70
N SER A 142 -12.29 5.52 -6.42
CA SER A 142 -12.09 4.14 -5.91
C SER A 142 -10.89 4.02 -4.97
N ILE A 143 -10.06 5.07 -4.87
CA ILE A 143 -8.84 5.11 -4.07
C ILE A 143 -8.91 6.20 -2.99
N PRO A 144 -8.05 6.14 -1.95
CA PRO A 144 -7.98 7.19 -0.95
C PRO A 144 -7.77 8.58 -1.55
N PHE A 145 -8.40 9.60 -0.97
CA PHE A 145 -8.22 10.97 -1.44
C PHE A 145 -8.26 11.99 -0.30
N ALA A 146 -7.65 13.14 -0.54
CA ALA A 146 -7.72 14.30 0.34
C ALA A 146 -7.82 15.61 -0.46
N GLN A 147 -8.70 16.51 -0.03
CA GLN A 147 -8.84 17.84 -0.59
C GLN A 147 -8.18 18.87 0.33
N ILE A 148 -7.10 19.51 -0.13
CA ILE A 148 -6.43 20.58 0.61
C ILE A 148 -7.34 21.81 0.69
N SER A 149 -7.33 22.47 1.85
CA SER A 149 -7.95 23.78 2.02
C SER A 149 -7.33 24.81 1.05
N GLU A 150 -7.99 25.94 0.85
CA GLU A 150 -7.46 26.93 -0.08
C GLU A 150 -6.07 27.43 0.38
N ILE A 151 -5.06 27.24 -0.46
CA ILE A 151 -3.68 27.67 -0.16
C ILE A 151 -3.20 28.69 -1.19
N LYS A 152 -2.63 29.80 -0.70
CA LYS A 152 -1.96 30.79 -1.56
C LYS A 152 -0.63 30.28 -2.13
N GLN A 153 -0.10 29.19 -1.58
CA GLN A 153 1.25 28.68 -1.84
C GLN A 153 1.23 27.37 -2.64
N TRP A 154 0.18 27.13 -3.43
CA TRP A 154 0.07 25.92 -4.25
C TRP A 154 1.27 25.74 -5.18
N ASP A 155 1.69 26.80 -5.84
CA ASP A 155 2.81 26.75 -6.78
C ASP A 155 4.14 26.47 -6.08
N GLU A 156 4.30 26.94 -4.84
CA GLU A 156 5.45 26.62 -3.97
C GLU A 156 5.45 25.13 -3.57
N LEU A 157 4.27 24.55 -3.34
CA LEU A 157 4.13 23.13 -3.03
C LEU A 157 4.49 22.27 -4.25
N VAL A 158 3.98 22.58 -5.44
CA VAL A 158 4.25 21.80 -6.66
C VAL A 158 5.70 21.95 -7.13
N SER A 159 6.32 23.11 -6.90
CA SER A 159 7.74 23.35 -7.18
C SER A 159 8.69 22.84 -6.09
N SER A 160 8.16 22.33 -4.98
CA SER A 160 8.96 21.77 -3.91
C SER A 160 9.59 20.43 -4.30
N SER A 161 10.66 20.07 -3.60
CA SER A 161 11.32 18.76 -3.73
C SER A 161 10.75 17.72 -2.77
N PHE A 162 9.47 17.83 -2.36
CA PHE A 162 8.86 16.85 -1.47
C PHE A 162 8.67 15.51 -2.18
N LEU A 163 9.12 14.44 -1.55
CA LEU A 163 9.11 13.10 -2.13
C LEU A 163 8.01 12.22 -1.56
N TYR A 164 7.47 12.59 -0.40
CA TYR A 164 6.48 11.80 0.33
C TYR A 164 5.36 12.67 0.90
N CYS A 165 4.21 12.04 1.13
CA CYS A 165 3.11 12.65 1.86
C CYS A 165 2.44 11.67 2.83
N ILE A 166 1.79 12.22 3.87
CA ILE A 166 0.88 11.51 4.76
C ILE A 166 -0.35 12.37 4.96
N ALA A 167 -1.52 11.80 4.70
CA ALA A 167 -2.81 12.39 4.99
C ALA A 167 -3.40 11.71 6.23
N ASP A 168 -3.68 12.51 7.26
CA ASP A 168 -4.20 12.04 8.56
C ASP A 168 -5.61 12.59 8.75
N LYS A 169 -6.59 11.68 8.70
CA LYS A 169 -8.01 11.98 8.85
C LYS A 169 -8.34 12.47 10.24
N LYS A 170 -7.68 11.95 11.26
CA LYS A 170 -7.96 12.30 12.65
C LYS A 170 -7.58 13.75 12.96
N SER A 171 -6.46 14.23 12.40
CA SER A 171 -6.05 15.63 12.57
C SER A 171 -6.53 16.56 11.45
N SER A 172 -7.15 16.02 10.39
CA SER A 172 -7.54 16.76 9.18
C SER A 172 -6.36 17.54 8.60
N LYS A 173 -5.20 16.88 8.53
CA LYS A 173 -3.95 17.47 8.02
C LYS A 173 -3.30 16.58 7.00
N ILE A 174 -2.57 17.22 6.09
CA ILE A 174 -1.64 16.55 5.20
C ILE A 174 -0.23 17.09 5.40
N TYR A 175 0.72 16.18 5.44
CA TYR A 175 2.14 16.43 5.65
C TYR A 175 2.85 16.06 4.35
N PHE A 176 3.62 16.99 3.78
CA PHE A 176 4.55 16.70 2.69
C PHE A 176 5.97 16.80 3.22
N TYR A 177 6.85 15.86 2.85
CA TYR A 177 8.20 15.82 3.39
C TYR A 177 9.21 15.11 2.47
N SER A 178 10.49 15.33 2.79
CA SER A 178 11.68 14.66 2.23
C SER A 178 12.72 14.40 3.31
#